data_AF-B3PUF0-F1
#
_entry.id   AF-B3PUF0-F1
#
_cell.length_a   1.000
_cell.length_b   1.000
_cell.length_c   1.000
_cell.angle_alpha   90.00
_cell.angle_beta   90.00
_cell.angle_gamma   90.00
#
_symmetry.space_group_name_H-M   'P 1'
#
loop_
_entity.id
_entity.type
_entity.pdbx_description
1 polymer ?
#
loop_
_entity_poly.entity_id
_entity_poly.type
_entity_poly.pdbx_seq_one_letter_code
_entity_poly.pdbx_strand_id
1 'polypeptide(L)'
;MIFTNLAKIVAWIVLVGSVMRIITGIGIATEILGPYEEALRRYGGRAESSGVIIDRGVYALLVAIALGALAEISRSVRGSRE
;
A
#
# COMPACT_ATOMS: atom_id res chain seq x y z
N MET A 1 -22.18 -11.36 2.61
CA MET A 1 -21.20 -10.24 2.60
C MET A 1 -19.85 -10.66 2.00
N ILE A 2 -19.85 -11.48 0.93
CA ILE A 2 -18.59 -11.94 0.31
C ILE A 2 -17.81 -10.73 -0.23
N PHE A 3 -18.51 -9.83 -0.94
CA PHE A 3 -17.90 -8.60 -1.45
C PHE A 3 -17.30 -7.72 -0.33
N THR A 4 -18.06 -7.37 0.71
CA THR A 4 -17.58 -6.51 1.80
C THR A 4 -16.40 -7.11 2.55
N ASN A 5 -16.45 -8.42 2.84
CA ASN A 5 -15.36 -9.10 3.56
C ASN A 5 -14.12 -9.23 2.66
N LEU A 6 -14.30 -9.57 1.39
CA LEU A 6 -13.21 -9.64 0.43
C LEU A 6 -12.56 -8.27 0.20
N ALA A 7 -13.36 -7.22 0.06
CA ALA A 7 -12.88 -5.84 -0.06
C ALA A 7 -12.08 -5.40 1.17
N LYS A 8 -12.52 -5.73 2.39
CA LYS A 8 -11.74 -5.48 3.61
C LYS A 8 -10.42 -6.23 3.64
N ILE A 9 -10.41 -7.52 3.26
CA ILE A 9 -9.18 -8.33 3.22
C ILE A 9 -8.19 -7.75 2.20
N VAL A 10 -8.66 -7.45 0.98
CA VAL A 10 -7.84 -6.85 -0.06
C VAL A 10 -7.32 -5.49 0.37
N ALA A 11 -8.16 -4.63 0.95
CA ALA A 11 -7.75 -3.33 1.48
C ALA A 11 -6.61 -3.48 2.51
N TRP A 12 -6.72 -4.42 3.44
CA TRP A 12 -5.66 -4.69 4.42
C TRP A 12 -4.35 -5.16 3.79
N ILE A 13 -4.41 -6.09 2.83
CA ILE A 13 -3.22 -6.59 2.14
C ILE A 13 -2.52 -5.45 1.39
N VAL A 14 -3.28 -4.65 0.64
CA VAL A 14 -2.74 -3.53 -0.11
C VAL A 14 -2.19 -2.46 0.83
N LEU A 15 -2.87 -2.20 1.95
CA LEU A 15 -2.42 -1.26 2.99
C LEU A 15 -1.05 -1.65 3.51
N VAL A 16 -0.89 -2.88 4.01
CA VAL A 16 0.39 -3.35 4.57
C VAL A 16 1.49 -3.33 3.50
N GLY A 17 1.21 -3.84 2.30
CA GLY A 17 2.19 -3.84 1.20
C GLY A 17 2.61 -2.43 0.78
N SER A 18 1.68 -1.47 0.80
CA SER A 18 1.96 -0.07 0.47
C SER A 18 2.87 0.61 1.49
N VAL A 19 2.60 0.41 2.79
CA VAL A 19 3.42 0.94 3.89
C VAL A 19 4.83 0.36 3.82
N MET A 20 4.96 -0.95 3.59
CA MET A 20 6.27 -1.60 3.44
C MET A 20 7.07 -0.99 2.29
N ARG A 21 6.43 -0.74 1.14
CA ARG A 21 7.10 -0.06 0.00
C ARG A 21 7.57 1.33 0.34
N ILE A 22 6.74 2.13 1.02
CA ILE A 22 7.10 3.50 1.42
C ILE A 22 8.31 3.45 2.37
N ILE A 23 8.27 2.60 3.40
CA ILE A 23 9.38 2.44 4.35
C ILE A 23 10.66 2.00 3.63
N THR A 24 10.58 1.02 2.72
CA THR A 24 11.74 0.58 1.92
C THR A 24 12.29 1.70 1.04
N GLY A 25 11.42 2.43 0.33
CA GLY A 25 11.83 3.55 -0.52
C GLY A 25 12.52 4.65 0.28
N ILE A 26 11.97 5.02 1.43
CA ILE A 26 12.59 5.98 2.35
C ILE A 26 13.93 5.45 2.86
N GLY A 27 13.99 4.19 3.31
CA GLY A 27 15.21 3.58 3.83
C GLY A 27 16.35 3.47 2.80
N ILE A 28 16.02 3.33 1.51
CA ILE A 28 17.00 3.44 0.41
C ILE A 28 17.44 4.90 0.24
N ALA A 29 16.48 5.84 0.19
CA ALA A 29 16.76 7.26 -0.04
C ALA A 29 17.61 7.89 1.07
N THR A 30 17.48 7.41 2.31
CA THR A 30 18.25 7.88 3.47
C THR A 30 19.51 7.05 3.75
N GLU A 31 19.84 6.09 2.89
CA GLU A 31 20.98 5.17 3.01
C GLU A 31 21.01 4.36 4.33
N ILE A 32 19.89 4.27 5.05
CA ILE A 32 19.74 3.44 6.25
C ILE A 32 19.86 1.95 5.88
N LEU A 33 19.44 1.58 4.67
CA LEU A 33 19.54 0.22 4.14
C LEU A 33 20.89 -0.08 3.48
N GLY A 34 21.89 0.79 3.68
CA GLY A 34 23.21 0.73 3.07
C GLY A 34 23.36 1.70 1.90
N PRO A 35 24.45 1.60 1.13
CA PRO A 35 24.72 2.47 -0.01
C PRO A 35 23.56 2.47 -1.01
N TYR A 36 23.16 3.66 -1.47
CA TYR A 36 21.96 3.85 -2.29
C TYR A 36 21.85 2.86 -3.46
N GLU A 37 22.89 2.76 -4.29
CA GLU A 37 22.90 1.90 -5.49
C GLU A 37 22.77 0.41 -5.14
N GLU A 38 23.42 -0.04 -4.07
CA GLU A 38 23.37 -1.43 -3.64
C GLU A 38 22.00 -1.77 -3.03
N ALA A 39 21.47 -0.88 -2.21
CA ALA A 39 20.15 -1.01 -1.60
C ALA A 39 19.05 -0.96 -2.67
N LEU A 40 19.17 -0.09 -3.66
CA LEU A 40 18.25 -0.02 -4.80
C LEU A 40 18.29 -1.30 -5.64
N ARG A 41 19.48 -1.84 -5.92
CA ARG A 41 19.61 -3.12 -6.64
C ARG A 41 19.01 -4.29 -5.86
N ARG A 42 19.12 -4.29 -4.53
CA ARG A 42 18.64 -5.37 -3.67
C ARG A 42 17.14 -5.31 -3.39
N TYR A 43 16.61 -4.12 -3.13
CA TYR A 43 15.25 -3.91 -2.63
C TYR A 43 14.34 -3.18 -3.61
N GLY A 44 14.90 -2.46 -4.59
CA GLY A 44 14.13 -1.68 -5.56
C GLY A 44 13.44 -2.51 -6.65
N GLY A 45 13.85 -3.76 -6.85
CA GLY A 45 13.26 -4.65 -7.85
C GLY A 45 13.43 -4.10 -9.26
N ARG A 46 12.34 -3.65 -9.88
CA ARG A 46 12.33 -3.00 -11.21
C ARG A 46 12.13 -1.48 -11.15
N ALA A 47 12.32 -0.87 -9.99
CA ALA A 47 12.25 0.59 -9.87
C ALA A 47 13.58 1.22 -10.30
N GLU A 48 13.49 2.30 -11.08
CA GLU A 48 14.66 3.05 -11.53
C GLU A 48 15.24 3.97 -10.44
N SER A 49 14.44 4.29 -9.42
CA SER A 49 14.86 5.10 -8.28
C SER A 49 14.04 4.78 -7.02
N SER A 50 14.53 5.19 -5.85
CA SER A 50 13.79 5.11 -4.59
C SER A 50 12.47 5.89 -4.66
N GLY A 51 12.45 7.04 -5.35
CA GLY A 51 11.24 7.84 -5.57
C GLY A 51 10.12 7.05 -6.23
N VAL A 52 10.43 6.26 -7.27
CA VAL A 52 9.44 5.41 -7.95
C VAL A 52 8.85 4.35 -7.02
N ILE A 53 9.62 3.83 -6.06
CA ILE A 53 9.13 2.88 -5.05
C ILE A 53 8.15 3.57 -4.11
N ILE A 54 8.49 4.77 -3.66
CA ILE A 54 7.65 5.59 -2.77
C ILE A 54 6.35 5.95 -3.49
N ASP A 55 6.39 6.44 -4.72
CA ASP A 55 5.21 6.81 -5.50
C ASP A 55 4.25 5.63 -5.65
N ARG A 56 4.77 4.46 -6.05
CA ARG A 56 3.97 3.22 -6.16
C ARG A 56 3.36 2.82 -4.81
N GLY A 57 4.10 3.02 -3.71
CA GLY A 57 3.60 2.84 -2.36
C GLY A 57 2.47 3.81 -2.01
N VAL A 58 2.65 5.10 -2.26
CA VAL A 58 1.64 6.14 -1.98
C VAL A 58 0.36 5.92 -2.79
N TYR A 59 0.46 5.62 -4.09
CA TYR A 59 -0.72 5.30 -4.90
C TYR A 59 -1.45 4.07 -4.38
N ALA A 60 -0.72 3.00 -4.01
CA ALA A 60 -1.33 1.80 -3.44
C ALA A 60 -1.99 2.08 -2.08
N LEU A 61 -1.39 2.93 -1.25
CA LEU A 61 -1.93 3.36 0.04
C LEU A 61 -3.27 4.09 -0.14
N LEU A 62 -3.35 5.03 -1.08
CA LEU A 62 -4.59 5.73 -1.41
C LEU A 62 -5.69 4.77 -1.87
N VAL A 63 -5.33 3.79 -2.72
CA VAL A 63 -6.25 2.74 -3.16
C VAL A 63 -6.74 1.89 -1.99
N ALA A 64 -5.85 1.50 -1.06
CA ALA A 64 -6.23 0.74 0.12
C ALA A 64 -7.23 1.48 1.01
N ILE A 65 -7.00 2.77 1.25
CA ILE A 65 -7.89 3.64 2.01
C ILE A 65 -9.26 3.74 1.33
N ALA A 66 -9.28 3.99 0.01
CA ALA A 66 -10.52 4.07 -0.76
C ALA A 66 -11.31 2.76 -0.72
N LEU A 67 -10.65 1.60 -0.87
CA LEU A 67 -11.29 0.29 -0.77
C LEU A 67 -11.84 0.02 0.63
N GLY A 68 -11.10 0.38 1.67
CA GLY A 68 -11.55 0.26 3.06
C GLY A 68 -12.80 1.10 3.33
N ALA A 69 -12.80 2.35 2.87
CA ALA A 69 -13.96 3.25 2.97
C ALA A 69 -15.18 2.70 2.22
N LEU A 70 -15.01 2.24 0.97
CA LEU A 70 -16.09 1.64 0.19
C LEU A 70 -16.67 0.38 0.86
N ALA A 71 -15.82 -0.46 1.47
CA ALA A 71 -16.29 -1.63 2.21
C ALA A 71 -17.11 -1.22 3.45
N GLU A 72 -16.75 -0.12 4.13
CA GLU A 72 -17.50 0.38 5.28
C GLU A 72 -18.84 1.00 4.87
N ILE A 73 -18.87 1.79 3.79
CA ILE A 73 -20.11 2.33 3.21
C ILE A 73 -21.06 1.19 2.79
N SER A 74 -20.54 0.17 2.09
CA SER A 74 -21.30 -1.01 1.69
C SER A 74 -21.96 -1.72 2.88
N ARG A 75 -21.27 -1.77 4.03
CA ARG A 75 -21.79 -2.32 5.27
C ARG A 75 -22.88 -1.44 5.89
N SER A 76 -22.64 -0.13 5.98
CA SER A 76 -23.55 0.85 6.59
C SER A 76 -24.89 0.95 5.83
N VAL A 77 -24.85 1.04 4.50
CA VAL A 77 -26.08 1.12 3.67
C VAL A 77 -26.97 -0.11 3.85
N ARG A 78 -26.38 -1.29 4.07
CA ARG A 78 -27.15 -2.52 4.28
C ARG A 78 -27.79 -2.57 5.67
N GLY A 79 -27.11 -2.07 6.70
CA GLY A 79 -27.66 -1.99 8.06
C GLY A 79 -28.81 -0.98 8.21
N SER A 80 -28.95 -0.03 7.28
CA SER A 80 -30.07 0.92 7.24
C SER A 80 -31.34 0.36 6.57
N ARG A 81 -31.30 -0.86 5.99
CA ARG A 81 -32.42 -1.49 5.27
C ARG A 81 -33.09 -2.63 6.04
N GLU A 82 -32.57 -2.98 7.22
CA GLU A 82 -33.16 -3.93 8.17
C GLU A 82 -33.73 -3.13 9.36
#